data_AF-A0A7W1SMU8-F1
#
_entry.id   AF-A0A7W1SMU8-F1
#
_cell.length_a   1.000
_cell.length_b   1.000
_cell.length_c   1.000
_cell.angle_alpha   90.00
_cell.angle_beta   90.00
_cell.angle_gamma   90.00
#
_symmetry.space_group_name_H-M   'P 1'
#
loop_
_entity.id
_entity.type
_entity.pdbx_description
1 polymer ?
#
loop_
_entity_poly.entity_id
_entity_poly.type
_entity_poly.pdbx_seq_one_letter_code
_entity_poly.pdbx_strand_id
1 'polypeptide(L)'
;MAVCESKTAQAVVKKQKDTGTWGGNLLGLAPSVAQGVKDVGTIPSYRRLLQLEWPRTGRPFKLADRVLFRLLSRDEDPALLFELQKLVKTDPEAVAWARENIREAASAALAEAGYAEDPRLRGAGHKIASYISQFLRSPIAEKPFVKSGKGLALHPEAHPPSWYSVAMIAAMPNLRRERAGFTERLGHYLAQPAPKKAFVIQMGKRSIKPQHLLLGDPIEADAKGYPKDPPLALHYVELLARMGALEWAPVATRVLARLLKDCDESGIWRPKNLRSQPKALNKITYHYYPLHLDAKTTEGREVDITFRLALIAKLLGWQLDYV
;
A
#
# COMPACT_ATOMS: atom_id res chain seq x y z
N MET A 1 -1.76 -21.35 16.23
CA MET A 1 -1.27 -21.07 17.61
C MET A 1 0.09 -20.38 17.61
N ALA A 2 1.07 -20.80 16.79
CA ALA A 2 2.41 -20.19 16.74
C ALA A 2 2.47 -18.65 16.50
N VAL A 3 1.60 -18.08 15.66
CA VAL A 3 1.57 -16.61 15.43
C VAL A 3 1.23 -15.81 16.70
N CYS A 4 0.37 -16.36 17.57
CA CYS A 4 -0.01 -15.69 18.81
C CYS A 4 1.15 -15.65 19.80
N GLU A 5 2.18 -16.46 19.61
CA GLU A 5 3.40 -16.47 20.42
C GLU A 5 4.52 -15.63 19.78
N SER A 6 4.35 -15.20 18.52
CA SER A 6 5.30 -14.34 17.82
C SER A 6 5.46 -13.01 18.52
N LYS A 7 6.68 -12.72 19.00
CA LYS A 7 7.05 -11.43 19.60
C LYS A 7 6.73 -10.26 18.66
N THR A 8 6.92 -10.44 17.35
CA THR A 8 6.62 -9.44 16.33
C THR A 8 5.13 -9.11 16.28
N ALA A 9 4.27 -10.12 16.21
CA ALA A 9 2.82 -9.90 16.16
C ALA A 9 2.29 -9.34 17.49
N GLN A 10 2.77 -9.88 18.61
CA GLN A 10 2.45 -9.39 19.94
C GLN A 10 2.83 -7.92 20.14
N ALA A 11 3.97 -7.46 19.61
CA ALA A 11 4.37 -6.07 19.69
C ALA A 11 3.40 -5.13 18.97
N VAL A 12 2.79 -5.57 17.86
CA VAL A 12 1.74 -4.81 17.18
C VAL A 12 0.46 -4.83 18.00
N VAL A 13 0.00 -6.00 18.46
CA VAL A 13 -1.24 -6.15 19.23
C VAL A 13 -1.22 -5.31 20.51
N LYS A 14 -0.12 -5.33 21.28
CA LYS A 14 0.01 -4.60 22.55
C LYS A 14 -0.12 -3.08 22.42
N LYS A 15 0.11 -2.54 21.22
CA LYS A 15 -0.03 -1.10 20.95
C LYS A 15 -1.46 -0.68 20.61
N GLN A 16 -2.38 -1.62 20.42
CA GLN A 16 -3.76 -1.30 20.11
C GLN A 16 -4.46 -0.75 21.35
N LYS A 17 -5.17 0.38 21.18
CA LYS A 17 -6.05 0.94 22.22
C LYS A 17 -7.39 0.21 22.23
N ASP A 18 -8.14 0.36 23.33
CA ASP A 18 -9.49 -0.20 23.46
C ASP A 18 -10.50 0.37 22.45
N THR A 19 -10.18 1.53 21.88
CA THR A 19 -10.90 2.14 20.76
C THR A 19 -10.71 1.39 19.42
N GLY A 20 -9.89 0.34 19.39
CA GLY A 20 -9.58 -0.44 18.17
C GLY A 20 -8.52 0.19 17.27
N THR A 21 -7.88 1.27 17.72
CA THR A 21 -6.94 2.06 16.92
C THR A 21 -5.50 1.98 17.43
N TRP A 22 -4.55 2.24 16.54
CA TRP A 22 -3.12 2.31 16.85
C TRP A 22 -2.62 3.74 16.70
N GLY A 23 -1.62 4.12 17.50
CA GLY A 23 -0.91 5.41 17.39
C GLY A 23 -1.78 6.66 17.57
N GLY A 24 -3.09 6.52 17.84
CA GLY A 24 -4.05 7.64 17.84
C GLY A 24 -4.26 8.28 16.47
N ASN A 25 -3.91 7.59 15.38
CA ASN A 25 -4.02 8.06 14.00
C ASN A 25 -4.37 6.91 13.05
N LEU A 26 -4.70 7.22 11.80
CA LEU A 26 -5.05 6.21 10.78
C LEU A 26 -3.90 5.89 9.83
N LEU A 27 -3.28 6.91 9.25
CA LEU A 27 -2.43 6.80 8.05
C LEU A 27 -0.93 6.86 8.34
N GLY A 28 -0.52 7.18 9.58
CA GLY A 28 0.88 7.38 9.95
C GLY A 28 1.74 6.13 9.71
N LEU A 29 2.79 6.25 8.88
CA LEU A 29 3.67 5.13 8.52
C LEU A 29 4.89 4.99 9.45
N ALA A 30 5.21 6.07 10.19
CA ALA A 30 6.29 6.13 11.18
C ALA A 30 6.07 7.35 12.09
N PRO A 31 6.72 7.39 13.27
CA PRO A 31 6.77 8.60 14.08
C PRO A 31 7.32 9.79 13.29
N SER A 32 6.64 10.94 13.39
CA SER A 32 6.98 12.18 12.68
C SER A 32 6.49 13.38 13.49
N VAL A 33 7.44 14.06 14.15
CA VAL A 33 7.14 15.28 14.93
C VAL A 33 6.53 16.36 14.04
N ALA A 34 7.06 16.54 12.82
CA ALA A 34 6.57 17.52 11.85
C ALA A 34 5.10 17.30 11.45
N GLN A 35 4.64 16.04 11.45
CA GLN A 35 3.26 15.68 11.11
C GLN A 35 2.40 15.41 12.35
N GLY A 36 2.94 15.57 13.56
CA GLY A 36 2.25 15.24 14.81
C GLY A 36 1.96 13.74 14.99
N VAL A 37 2.61 12.86 14.23
CA VAL A 37 2.43 11.41 14.30
C VAL A 37 3.36 10.85 15.38
N LYS A 38 2.78 10.27 16.43
CA LYS A 38 3.53 9.71 17.56
C LYS A 38 4.00 8.28 17.34
N ASP A 39 3.21 7.48 16.62
CA ASP A 39 3.50 6.09 16.30
C ASP A 39 2.76 5.69 15.03
N VAL A 40 3.05 4.48 14.53
CA VAL A 40 2.38 3.88 13.37
C VAL A 40 0.87 3.82 13.58
N GLY A 41 0.13 4.18 12.54
CA GLY A 41 -1.31 4.32 12.54
C GLY A 41 -2.07 3.00 12.41
N THR A 42 -3.39 3.15 12.46
CA THR A 42 -4.35 2.04 12.45
C THR A 42 -4.30 1.24 11.15
N ILE A 43 -4.30 1.89 9.98
CA ILE A 43 -4.29 1.20 8.68
C ILE A 43 -3.03 0.34 8.47
N PRO A 44 -1.80 0.88 8.59
CA PRO A 44 -0.59 0.07 8.45
C PRO A 44 -0.48 -1.01 9.53
N SER A 45 -0.92 -0.76 10.77
CA SER A 45 -0.89 -1.79 11.84
C SER A 45 -1.88 -2.91 11.61
N TYR A 46 -3.08 -2.60 11.12
CA TYR A 46 -4.10 -3.58 10.74
C TYR A 46 -3.60 -4.48 9.61
N ARG A 47 -3.10 -3.87 8.52
CA ARG A 47 -2.51 -4.59 7.38
C ARG A 47 -1.28 -5.39 7.81
N ARG A 48 -0.52 -4.90 8.79
CA ARG A 48 0.60 -5.63 9.36
C ARG A 48 0.16 -6.91 10.06
N LEU A 49 -0.92 -6.87 10.85
CA LEU A 49 -1.48 -8.08 11.48
C LEU A 49 -2.01 -9.08 10.46
N LEU A 50 -2.56 -8.60 9.34
CA LEU A 50 -2.92 -9.46 8.20
C LEU A 50 -1.70 -10.18 7.64
N GLN A 51 -0.63 -9.45 7.33
CA GLN A 51 0.58 -10.03 6.77
C GLN A 51 1.32 -10.99 7.72
N LEU A 52 1.08 -10.84 9.03
CA LEU A 52 1.59 -11.75 10.06
C LEU A 52 0.65 -12.94 10.30
N GLU A 53 -0.47 -13.05 9.59
CA GLU A 53 -1.48 -14.11 9.76
C GLU A 53 -2.08 -14.18 11.18
N TRP A 54 -2.26 -13.02 11.83
CA TRP A 54 -2.96 -12.98 13.11
C TRP A 54 -4.41 -13.48 12.94
N PRO A 55 -4.98 -14.24 13.91
CA PRO A 55 -6.33 -14.77 13.76
C PRO A 55 -7.38 -13.68 13.58
N ARG A 56 -8.11 -13.74 12.46
CA ARG A 56 -9.15 -12.77 12.05
C ARG A 56 -10.29 -12.63 13.06
N THR A 57 -10.57 -13.68 13.83
CA THR A 57 -11.59 -13.69 14.89
C THR A 57 -11.11 -13.07 16.21
N GLY A 58 -9.82 -12.73 16.30
CA GLY A 58 -9.20 -12.14 17.47
C GLY A 58 -9.71 -10.73 17.78
N ARG A 59 -9.59 -10.34 19.06
CA ARG A 59 -9.95 -8.99 19.55
C ARG A 59 -9.41 -7.85 18.68
N PRO A 60 -8.15 -7.88 18.17
CA PRO A 60 -7.62 -6.76 17.41
C PRO A 60 -8.43 -6.41 16.17
N PHE A 61 -8.85 -7.43 15.40
CA PHE A 61 -9.67 -7.21 14.22
C PHE A 61 -11.10 -6.84 14.57
N LYS A 62 -11.73 -7.50 15.56
CA LYS A 62 -13.08 -7.15 16.01
C LYS A 62 -13.24 -5.66 16.37
N LEU A 63 -12.26 -5.10 17.08
CA LEU A 63 -12.31 -3.68 17.46
C LEU A 63 -12.01 -2.75 16.28
N ALA A 64 -10.98 -3.08 15.50
CA ALA A 64 -10.58 -2.26 14.37
C ALA A 64 -11.64 -2.25 13.25
N ASP A 65 -12.24 -3.39 12.94
CA ASP A 65 -13.28 -3.54 11.92
C ASP A 65 -14.47 -2.62 12.19
N ARG A 66 -14.87 -2.45 13.46
CA ARG A 66 -15.92 -1.49 13.85
C ARG A 66 -15.57 -0.07 13.40
N VAL A 67 -14.32 0.37 13.61
CA VAL A 67 -13.85 1.68 13.20
C VAL A 67 -13.77 1.76 11.67
N LEU A 68 -13.17 0.77 11.01
CA LEU A 68 -12.97 0.77 9.55
C LEU A 68 -14.31 0.78 8.79
N PHE A 69 -15.29 -0.01 9.21
CA PHE A 69 -16.62 0.01 8.59
C PHE A 69 -17.38 1.30 8.86
N ARG A 70 -17.17 1.93 10.03
CA ARG A 70 -17.72 3.26 10.32
C ARG A 70 -17.14 4.31 9.37
N LEU A 71 -15.85 4.24 9.02
CA LEU A 71 -15.22 5.14 8.04
C LEU A 71 -15.83 5.00 6.63
N LEU A 72 -16.26 3.81 6.23
CA LEU A 72 -16.93 3.58 4.94
C LEU A 72 -18.40 4.01 4.93
N SER A 73 -19.00 4.27 6.09
CA SER A 73 -20.36 4.77 6.19
C SER A 73 -20.46 6.28 5.94
N ARG A 74 -21.69 6.79 5.82
CA ARG A 74 -21.97 8.24 5.73
C ARG A 74 -21.93 8.92 7.11
N ASP A 75 -21.02 8.49 7.98
CA ASP A 75 -20.82 9.09 9.29
C ASP A 75 -19.95 10.34 9.19
N GLU A 76 -20.56 11.47 9.48
CA GLU A 76 -19.95 12.79 9.37
C GLU A 76 -19.32 13.28 10.69
N ASP A 77 -19.21 12.43 11.73
CA ASP A 77 -18.52 12.74 12.98
C ASP A 77 -17.10 13.29 12.71
N PRO A 78 -16.78 14.54 13.11
CA PRO A 78 -15.47 15.12 12.91
C PRO A 78 -14.33 14.32 13.57
N ALA A 79 -14.63 13.53 14.60
CA ALA A 79 -13.64 12.66 15.25
C ALA A 79 -13.04 11.63 14.27
N LEU A 80 -13.80 11.23 13.25
CA LEU A 80 -13.39 10.27 12.21
C LEU A 80 -12.35 10.83 11.23
N LEU A 81 -12.00 12.12 11.32
CA LEU A 81 -10.89 12.70 10.56
C LEU A 81 -9.52 12.46 11.21
N PHE A 82 -9.47 11.96 12.46
CA PHE A 82 -8.24 11.65 13.20
C PHE A 82 -7.14 12.72 13.06
N GLU A 83 -5.98 12.38 12.51
CA GLU A 83 -4.85 13.30 12.34
C GLU A 83 -5.14 14.49 11.40
N LEU A 84 -6.18 14.40 10.57
CA LEU A 84 -6.57 15.44 9.62
C LEU A 84 -7.55 16.47 10.21
N GLN A 85 -8.02 16.29 11.45
CA GLN A 85 -8.92 17.25 12.11
C GLN A 85 -8.32 18.67 12.14
N LYS A 86 -7.03 18.78 12.49
CA LYS A 86 -6.34 20.09 12.55
C LYS A 86 -6.22 20.72 11.16
N LEU A 87 -5.98 19.92 10.14
CA LEU A 87 -5.93 20.39 8.75
C LEU A 87 -7.28 20.98 8.34
N VAL A 88 -8.34 20.17 8.48
CA VAL A 88 -9.71 20.54 8.12
C VAL A 88 -10.21 21.75 8.90
N LYS A 89 -9.89 21.87 10.20
CA LYS A 89 -10.28 23.04 11.00
C LYS A 89 -9.70 24.35 10.45
N THR A 90 -8.49 24.30 9.90
CA THR A 90 -7.81 25.46 9.33
C THR A 90 -8.09 25.66 7.84
N ASP A 91 -8.57 24.63 7.17
CA ASP A 91 -8.85 24.62 5.74
C ASP A 91 -10.09 23.74 5.46
N PRO A 92 -11.31 24.31 5.58
CA PRO A 92 -12.55 23.54 5.44
C PRO A 92 -12.74 22.88 4.06
N GLU A 93 -12.11 23.40 3.02
CA GLU A 93 -12.13 22.80 1.67
C GLU A 93 -11.45 21.42 1.66
N ALA A 94 -10.61 21.13 2.66
CA ALA A 94 -9.91 19.86 2.77
C ALA A 94 -10.75 18.68 3.26
N VAL A 95 -11.99 18.91 3.72
CA VAL A 95 -12.86 17.85 4.28
C VAL A 95 -13.06 16.71 3.29
N ALA A 96 -13.44 17.02 2.05
CA ALA A 96 -13.79 16.02 1.06
C ALA A 96 -12.61 15.09 0.77
N TRP A 97 -11.45 15.66 0.44
CA TRP A 97 -10.20 14.93 0.23
C TRP A 97 -9.78 14.12 1.46
N ALA A 98 -9.87 14.70 2.66
CA ALA A 98 -9.47 14.01 3.89
C ALA A 98 -10.31 12.75 4.10
N ARG A 99 -11.63 12.86 3.92
CA ARG A 99 -12.55 11.72 4.01
C ARG A 99 -12.31 10.70 2.92
N GLU A 100 -12.05 11.13 1.69
CA GLU A 100 -11.78 10.23 0.57
C GLU A 100 -10.50 9.42 0.78
N ASN A 101 -9.40 10.07 1.19
CA ASN A 101 -8.13 9.43 1.49
C ASN A 101 -8.28 8.40 2.63
N ILE A 102 -8.99 8.77 3.71
CA ILE A 102 -9.27 7.86 4.82
C ILE A 102 -10.12 6.66 4.38
N ARG A 103 -11.18 6.90 3.59
CA ARG A 103 -12.07 5.85 3.07
C ARG A 103 -11.33 4.89 2.15
N GLU A 104 -10.46 5.41 1.29
CA GLU A 104 -9.65 4.59 0.40
C GLU A 104 -8.67 3.70 1.18
N ALA A 105 -7.98 4.26 2.18
CA ALA A 105 -7.09 3.51 3.05
C ALA A 105 -7.81 2.43 3.86
N ALA A 106 -9.00 2.74 4.40
CA ALA A 106 -9.86 1.77 5.09
C ALA A 106 -10.36 0.68 4.13
N SER A 107 -10.71 1.04 2.90
CA SER A 107 -11.14 0.10 1.87
C SER A 107 -10.04 -0.90 1.53
N ALA A 108 -8.80 -0.44 1.40
CA ALA A 108 -7.64 -1.32 1.19
C ALA A 108 -7.47 -2.33 2.32
N ALA A 109 -7.52 -1.86 3.58
CA ALA A 109 -7.39 -2.74 4.75
C ALA A 109 -8.52 -3.79 4.82
N LEU A 110 -9.77 -3.39 4.58
CA LEU A 110 -10.93 -4.29 4.61
C LEU A 110 -10.94 -5.26 3.42
N ALA A 111 -10.47 -4.83 2.24
CA ALA A 111 -10.34 -5.68 1.07
C ALA A 111 -9.31 -6.79 1.29
N GLU A 112 -8.12 -6.45 1.79
CA GLU A 112 -7.09 -7.43 2.15
C GLU A 112 -7.54 -8.39 3.26
N ALA A 113 -8.47 -7.94 4.10
CA ALA A 113 -9.10 -8.75 5.14
C ALA A 113 -10.17 -9.73 4.63
N GLY A 114 -10.51 -9.71 3.35
CA GLY A 114 -11.50 -10.61 2.75
C GLY A 114 -12.94 -10.12 2.82
N TYR A 115 -13.19 -8.85 3.16
CA TYR A 115 -14.55 -8.30 3.24
C TYR A 115 -15.11 -7.79 1.90
N ALA A 116 -14.57 -8.24 0.76
CA ALA A 116 -14.90 -7.70 -0.57
C ALA A 116 -16.40 -7.73 -0.92
N GLU A 117 -17.15 -8.66 -0.32
CA GLU A 117 -18.60 -8.80 -0.52
C GLU A 117 -19.44 -7.89 0.39
N ASP A 118 -18.85 -7.21 1.37
CA ASP A 118 -19.58 -6.24 2.19
C ASP A 118 -20.08 -5.08 1.31
N PRO A 119 -21.39 -4.74 1.34
CA PRO A 119 -21.95 -3.72 0.47
C PRO A 119 -21.27 -2.34 0.58
N ARG A 120 -20.77 -1.99 1.77
CA ARG A 120 -20.08 -0.70 1.99
C ARG A 120 -18.73 -0.69 1.29
N LEU A 121 -17.97 -1.77 1.42
CA LEU A 121 -16.68 -1.91 0.72
C LEU A 121 -16.88 -2.02 -0.78
N ARG A 122 -17.83 -2.83 -1.24
CA ARG A 122 -18.16 -2.96 -2.66
C ARG A 122 -18.53 -1.60 -3.26
N GLY A 123 -19.42 -0.84 -2.61
CA GLY A 123 -19.79 0.50 -3.03
C GLY A 123 -18.62 1.48 -3.06
N ALA A 124 -17.77 1.49 -2.02
CA ALA A 124 -16.55 2.30 -1.99
C ALA A 124 -15.59 1.93 -3.12
N GLY A 125 -15.38 0.63 -3.36
CA GLY A 125 -14.51 0.11 -4.41
C GLY A 125 -14.96 0.54 -5.81
N HIS A 126 -16.25 0.45 -6.13
CA HIS A 126 -16.79 0.95 -7.40
C HIS A 126 -16.62 2.46 -7.54
N LYS A 127 -16.82 3.24 -6.46
CA LYS A 127 -16.65 4.69 -6.49
C LYS A 127 -15.21 5.10 -6.75
N ILE A 128 -14.25 4.53 -6.00
CA ILE A 128 -12.81 4.76 -6.17
C ILE A 128 -12.36 4.37 -7.57
N ALA A 129 -12.75 3.19 -8.06
CA ALA A 129 -12.43 2.74 -9.42
C ALA A 129 -12.99 3.67 -10.50
N SER A 130 -14.19 4.23 -10.30
CA SER A 130 -14.77 5.20 -11.23
C SER A 130 -13.96 6.50 -11.29
N TYR A 131 -13.52 7.05 -10.15
CA TYR A 131 -12.69 8.27 -10.15
C TYR A 131 -11.35 8.06 -10.84
N ILE A 132 -10.66 6.97 -10.52
CA ILE A 132 -9.39 6.64 -11.18
C ILE A 132 -9.64 6.40 -12.67
N SER A 133 -10.71 5.69 -13.04
CA SER A 133 -11.04 5.47 -14.45
C SER A 133 -11.32 6.76 -15.21
N GLN A 134 -11.95 7.76 -14.59
CA GLN A 134 -12.19 9.07 -15.20
C GLN A 134 -10.87 9.80 -15.41
N PHE A 135 -10.00 9.84 -14.40
CA PHE A 135 -8.66 10.40 -14.51
C PHE A 135 -7.85 9.74 -15.62
N LEU A 136 -7.77 8.41 -15.67
CA LEU A 136 -6.99 7.65 -16.66
C LEU A 136 -7.49 7.82 -18.11
N ARG A 137 -8.74 8.26 -18.31
CA ARG A 137 -9.30 8.55 -19.63
C ARG A 137 -9.17 10.02 -20.02
N SER A 138 -8.79 10.87 -19.07
CA SER A 138 -8.63 12.30 -19.27
C SER A 138 -7.25 12.64 -19.82
N PRO A 139 -7.09 13.76 -20.55
CA PRO A 139 -5.77 14.27 -20.94
C PRO A 139 -4.89 14.65 -19.72
N ILE A 140 -5.49 14.83 -18.54
CA ILE A 140 -4.78 15.15 -17.30
C ILE A 140 -3.87 13.98 -16.89
N ALA A 141 -4.18 12.73 -17.25
CA ALA A 141 -3.33 11.59 -16.91
C ALA A 141 -1.91 11.68 -17.53
N GLU A 142 -1.79 12.28 -18.71
CA GLU A 142 -0.49 12.48 -19.39
C GLU A 142 0.30 13.64 -18.78
N LYS A 143 -0.40 14.70 -18.38
CA LYS A 143 0.18 15.92 -17.79
C LYS A 143 -0.55 16.29 -16.50
N PRO A 144 -0.33 15.54 -15.40
CA PRO A 144 -1.13 15.68 -14.18
C PRO A 144 -0.74 16.89 -13.33
N PHE A 145 0.12 17.78 -13.83
CA PHE A 145 0.69 18.88 -13.07
C PHE A 145 0.37 20.24 -13.66
N VAL A 146 0.08 21.19 -12.77
CA VAL A 146 -0.04 22.61 -13.06
C VAL A 146 1.06 23.38 -12.32
N LYS A 147 1.44 24.54 -12.87
CA LYS A 147 2.40 25.43 -12.20
C LYS A 147 1.75 26.05 -10.96
N SER A 148 2.41 25.96 -9.81
CA SER A 148 1.95 26.53 -8.56
C SER A 148 3.08 27.27 -7.87
N GLY A 149 3.10 28.60 -7.98
CA GLY A 149 4.22 29.42 -7.53
C GLY A 149 5.53 28.99 -8.19
N LYS A 150 6.52 28.59 -7.37
CA LYS A 150 7.83 28.09 -7.85
C LYS A 150 7.87 26.57 -8.10
N GLY A 151 6.80 25.85 -7.78
CA GLY A 151 6.75 24.38 -7.84
C GLY A 151 5.68 23.84 -8.78
N LEU A 152 5.54 22.51 -8.78
CA LEU A 152 4.45 21.80 -9.44
C LEU A 152 3.38 21.44 -8.40
N ALA A 153 2.12 21.66 -8.76
CA ALA A 153 0.98 21.12 -8.05
C ALA A 153 0.30 20.06 -8.89
N LEU A 154 -0.29 19.06 -8.25
CA LEU A 154 -1.22 18.14 -8.89
C LEU A 154 -2.44 18.93 -9.39
N HIS A 155 -2.89 18.64 -10.61
CA HIS A 155 -4.10 19.26 -11.14
C HIS A 155 -5.29 18.99 -10.20
N PRO A 156 -6.15 19.97 -9.90
CA PRO A 156 -7.23 19.81 -8.92
C PRO A 156 -8.20 18.65 -9.22
N GLU A 157 -8.44 18.41 -10.52
CA GLU A 157 -9.30 17.31 -11.00
C GLU A 157 -8.55 15.98 -11.22
N ALA A 158 -7.25 15.92 -10.91
CA ALA A 158 -6.51 14.67 -11.04
C ALA A 158 -6.82 13.74 -9.86
N HIS A 159 -7.32 12.54 -10.19
CA HIS A 159 -7.54 11.45 -9.25
C HIS A 159 -6.66 10.25 -9.59
N PRO A 160 -5.32 10.36 -9.47
CA PRO A 160 -4.41 9.26 -9.75
C PRO A 160 -4.61 8.12 -8.73
N PRO A 161 -4.25 6.89 -9.10
CA PRO A 161 -4.27 5.78 -8.16
C PRO A 161 -3.32 6.05 -6.99
N SER A 162 -3.57 5.39 -5.85
CA SER A 162 -2.68 5.38 -4.70
C SER A 162 -2.29 3.95 -4.32
N TRP A 163 -1.31 3.81 -3.43
CA TRP A 163 -0.97 2.51 -2.84
C TRP A 163 -2.18 1.82 -2.20
N TYR A 164 -3.14 2.58 -1.66
CA TYR A 164 -4.35 2.04 -1.07
C TYR A 164 -5.35 1.58 -2.14
N SER A 165 -5.65 2.41 -3.14
CA SER A 165 -6.56 1.99 -4.22
C SER A 165 -6.02 0.77 -4.98
N VAL A 166 -4.71 0.71 -5.24
CA VAL A 166 -4.09 -0.43 -5.94
C VAL A 166 -4.15 -1.68 -5.09
N ALA A 167 -3.85 -1.59 -3.79
CA ALA A 167 -3.99 -2.72 -2.87
C ALA A 167 -5.44 -3.23 -2.77
N MET A 168 -6.41 -2.32 -2.68
CA MET A 168 -7.84 -2.64 -2.68
C MET A 168 -8.23 -3.39 -3.97
N ILE A 169 -7.87 -2.86 -5.14
CA ILE A 169 -8.20 -3.47 -6.44
C ILE A 169 -7.54 -4.85 -6.58
N ALA A 170 -6.26 -4.98 -6.17
CA ALA A 170 -5.54 -6.24 -6.18
C ALA A 170 -6.23 -7.31 -5.30
N ALA A 171 -6.77 -6.91 -4.15
CA ALA A 171 -7.47 -7.79 -3.20
C ALA A 171 -8.94 -8.08 -3.56
N MET A 172 -9.53 -7.39 -4.55
CA MET A 172 -10.93 -7.56 -4.94
C MET A 172 -11.06 -8.18 -6.36
N PRO A 173 -10.96 -9.51 -6.51
CA PRO A 173 -11.03 -10.17 -7.81
C PRO A 173 -12.37 -9.95 -8.54
N ASN A 174 -13.48 -9.85 -7.80
CA ASN A 174 -14.81 -9.57 -8.38
C ASN A 174 -14.84 -8.19 -9.05
N LEU A 175 -14.34 -7.17 -8.36
CA LEU A 175 -14.25 -5.82 -8.91
C LEU A 175 -13.38 -5.77 -10.17
N ARG A 176 -12.26 -6.52 -10.20
CA ARG A 176 -11.40 -6.61 -11.38
C ARG A 176 -12.10 -7.29 -12.56
N ARG A 177 -12.84 -8.37 -12.33
CA ARG A 177 -13.63 -9.05 -13.38
C ARG A 177 -14.71 -8.12 -13.94
N GLU A 178 -15.46 -7.46 -13.07
CA GLU A 178 -16.53 -6.52 -13.46
C GLU A 178 -16.02 -5.26 -14.17
N ARG A 179 -14.75 -4.91 -13.95
CA ARG A 179 -14.10 -3.71 -14.52
C ARG A 179 -12.81 -4.03 -15.27
N ALA A 180 -12.79 -5.13 -16.05
CA ALA A 180 -11.57 -5.63 -16.70
C ALA A 180 -10.83 -4.56 -17.52
N GLY A 181 -11.52 -3.85 -18.41
CA GLY A 181 -10.89 -2.79 -19.24
C GLY A 181 -10.42 -1.55 -18.45
N PHE A 182 -10.89 -1.37 -17.22
CA PHE A 182 -10.30 -0.38 -16.30
C PHE A 182 -9.02 -0.94 -15.65
N THR A 183 -9.05 -2.19 -15.18
CA THR A 183 -7.88 -2.84 -14.57
C THR A 183 -6.70 -2.92 -15.54
N GLU A 184 -6.96 -3.23 -16.81
CA GLU A 184 -5.95 -3.21 -17.87
C GLU A 184 -5.32 -1.82 -18.06
N ARG A 185 -6.15 -0.80 -18.21
CA ARG A 185 -5.69 0.60 -18.35
C ARG A 185 -4.90 1.08 -17.13
N LEU A 186 -5.35 0.71 -15.93
CA LEU A 186 -4.63 1.00 -14.70
C LEU A 186 -3.25 0.34 -14.69
N GLY A 187 -3.16 -0.92 -15.12
CA GLY A 187 -1.88 -1.61 -15.24
C GLY A 187 -0.93 -0.94 -16.21
N HIS A 188 -1.40 -0.54 -17.40
CA HIS A 188 -0.58 0.23 -18.36
C HIS A 188 -0.12 1.58 -17.81
N TYR A 189 -0.97 2.27 -17.05
CA TYR A 189 -0.60 3.53 -16.41
C TYR A 189 0.48 3.31 -15.34
N LEU A 190 0.31 2.29 -14.51
CA LEU A 190 1.26 1.91 -13.47
C LEU A 190 2.60 1.43 -14.04
N ALA A 191 2.61 0.86 -15.25
CA ALA A 191 3.85 0.50 -15.94
C ALA A 191 4.67 1.69 -16.48
N GLN A 192 4.09 2.89 -16.56
CA GLN A 192 4.81 4.07 -17.04
C GLN A 192 5.80 4.58 -15.99
N PRO A 193 6.97 5.15 -16.36
CA PRO A 193 7.89 5.71 -15.38
C PRO A 193 7.25 6.81 -14.53
N ALA A 194 7.40 6.73 -13.20
CA ALA A 194 6.91 7.80 -12.33
C ALA A 194 7.65 9.14 -12.57
N PRO A 195 6.97 10.29 -12.42
CA PRO A 195 7.58 11.61 -12.50
C PRO A 195 8.71 11.78 -11.48
N LYS A 196 9.86 12.27 -11.94
CA LYS A 196 11.02 12.56 -11.07
C LYS A 196 10.89 13.88 -10.31
N LYS A 197 10.02 14.78 -10.77
CA LYS A 197 9.85 16.11 -10.16
C LYS A 197 8.92 16.00 -8.96
N ALA A 198 9.34 16.58 -7.83
CA ALA A 198 8.49 16.72 -6.67
C ALA A 198 7.29 17.62 -6.98
N PHE A 199 6.14 17.28 -6.39
CA PHE A 199 4.90 18.03 -6.52
C PHE A 199 4.16 18.05 -5.18
N VAL A 200 3.13 18.90 -5.10
CA VAL A 200 2.24 19.03 -3.96
C VAL A 200 0.78 18.90 -4.40
N ILE A 201 -0.11 18.56 -3.47
CA ILE A 201 -1.55 18.76 -3.64
C ILE A 201 -1.87 20.13 -3.02
N GLN A 202 -2.55 20.99 -3.77
CA GLN A 202 -3.08 22.23 -3.24
C GLN A 202 -4.47 21.99 -2.66
N MET A 203 -4.66 22.46 -1.44
CA MET A 203 -5.88 22.32 -0.68
C MET A 203 -6.14 23.65 -0.01
N GLY A 204 -7.08 24.44 -0.55
CA GLY A 204 -7.30 25.81 -0.13
C GLY A 204 -6.00 26.62 -0.08
N LYS A 205 -5.58 27.00 1.13
CA LYS A 205 -4.36 27.80 1.37
C LYS A 205 -3.13 26.95 1.69
N ARG A 206 -3.27 25.63 1.76
CA ARG A 206 -2.19 24.72 2.17
C ARG A 206 -1.73 23.82 1.03
N SER A 207 -0.43 23.56 1.04
CA SER A 207 0.21 22.58 0.17
C SER A 207 0.59 21.34 0.98
N ILE A 208 0.22 20.16 0.49
CA ILE A 208 0.56 18.87 1.11
C ILE A 208 1.43 18.08 0.16
N LYS A 209 2.52 17.48 0.66
CA LYS A 209 3.32 16.53 -0.11
C LYS A 209 2.65 15.15 -0.04
N PRO A 210 2.07 14.63 -1.13
CA PRO A 210 1.46 13.32 -1.10
C PRO A 210 2.52 12.23 -0.95
N GLN A 211 2.24 11.26 -0.09
CA GLN A 211 3.11 10.09 0.13
C GLN A 211 2.48 8.78 -0.39
N HIS A 212 1.17 8.80 -0.69
CA HIS A 212 0.39 7.62 -1.04
C HIS A 212 0.10 7.50 -2.54
N LEU A 213 0.16 8.59 -3.30
CA LEU A 213 -0.20 8.61 -4.73
C LEU A 213 0.85 7.91 -5.60
N LEU A 214 0.36 7.23 -6.63
CA LEU A 214 1.12 6.53 -7.67
C LEU A 214 0.85 7.21 -9.01
N LEU A 215 1.89 7.77 -9.61
CA LEU A 215 1.84 8.42 -10.93
C LEU A 215 2.62 7.61 -11.98
N GLY A 216 2.67 6.30 -11.80
CA GLY A 216 3.51 5.37 -12.56
C GLY A 216 4.25 4.38 -11.66
N ASP A 217 5.29 3.76 -12.22
CA ASP A 217 6.16 2.79 -11.60
C ASP A 217 7.06 3.48 -10.56
N PRO A 218 6.91 3.17 -9.26
CA PRO A 218 7.68 3.76 -8.19
C PRO A 218 9.05 3.10 -7.99
N ILE A 219 9.38 2.04 -8.75
CA ILE A 219 10.62 1.29 -8.57
C ILE A 219 11.80 2.08 -9.14
N GLU A 220 12.74 2.42 -8.26
CA GLU A 220 14.07 2.86 -8.66
C GLU A 220 15.02 1.66 -8.70
N ALA A 221 15.44 1.28 -9.91
CA ALA A 221 16.42 0.22 -10.14
C ALA A 221 17.50 0.66 -11.13
N ASP A 222 18.68 0.03 -11.05
CA ASP A 222 19.74 0.22 -12.04
C ASP A 222 19.46 -0.53 -13.36
N ALA A 223 20.35 -0.39 -14.34
CA ALA A 223 20.23 -1.05 -15.64
C ALA A 223 20.24 -2.59 -15.54
N LYS A 224 20.83 -3.15 -14.49
CA LYS A 224 20.90 -4.60 -14.23
C LYS A 224 19.68 -5.11 -13.45
N GLY A 225 18.77 -4.22 -13.06
CA GLY A 225 17.56 -4.56 -12.32
C GLY A 225 17.77 -4.68 -10.81
N TYR A 226 18.85 -4.13 -10.24
CA TYR A 226 18.99 -4.06 -8.79
C TYR A 226 18.15 -2.91 -8.24
N PRO A 227 17.12 -3.19 -7.41
CA PRO A 227 16.30 -2.15 -6.83
C PRO A 227 17.02 -1.47 -5.66
N LYS A 228 16.85 -0.15 -5.53
CA LYS A 228 17.34 0.61 -4.36
C LYS A 228 16.59 0.25 -3.07
N ASP A 229 15.32 -0.12 -3.20
CA ASP A 229 14.43 -0.53 -2.10
C ASP A 229 13.77 -1.87 -2.48
N PRO A 230 14.45 -3.01 -2.20
CA PRO A 230 13.90 -4.33 -2.54
C PRO A 230 12.52 -4.60 -1.91
N PRO A 231 12.24 -4.23 -0.64
CA PRO A 231 10.89 -4.34 -0.08
C PRO A 231 9.80 -3.61 -0.87
N LEU A 232 10.05 -2.35 -1.29
CA LEU A 232 9.11 -1.60 -2.12
C LEU A 232 8.92 -2.27 -3.48
N ALA A 233 10.00 -2.71 -4.11
CA ALA A 233 9.92 -3.36 -5.41
C ALA A 233 9.10 -4.65 -5.34
N LEU A 234 9.34 -5.51 -4.35
CA LEU A 234 8.58 -6.75 -4.15
C LEU A 234 7.10 -6.47 -3.85
N HIS A 235 6.80 -5.48 -3.00
CA HIS A 235 5.42 -5.09 -2.73
C HIS A 235 4.70 -4.66 -4.01
N TYR A 236 5.35 -3.83 -4.83
CA TYR A 236 4.77 -3.35 -6.08
C TYR A 236 4.60 -4.47 -7.12
N VAL A 237 5.61 -5.34 -7.29
CA VAL A 237 5.55 -6.52 -8.15
C VAL A 237 4.40 -7.44 -7.72
N GLU A 238 4.21 -7.68 -6.43
CA GLU A 238 3.11 -8.50 -5.92
C GLU A 238 1.74 -7.87 -6.27
N LEU A 239 1.59 -6.55 -6.11
CA LEU A 239 0.35 -5.86 -6.49
C LEU A 239 0.07 -5.99 -7.99
N LEU A 240 1.08 -5.81 -8.85
CA LEU A 240 0.94 -5.97 -10.30
C LEU A 240 0.64 -7.42 -10.68
N ALA A 241 1.31 -8.40 -10.06
CA ALA A 241 1.05 -9.83 -10.28
C ALA A 241 -0.39 -10.19 -9.90
N ARG A 242 -0.85 -9.74 -8.72
CA ARG A 242 -2.24 -9.92 -8.30
C ARG A 242 -3.22 -9.37 -9.31
N MET A 243 -2.97 -8.18 -9.86
CA MET A 243 -3.83 -7.53 -10.85
C MET A 243 -3.77 -8.15 -12.25
N GLY A 244 -2.76 -8.98 -12.55
CA GLY A 244 -2.50 -9.46 -13.91
C GLY A 244 -1.85 -8.40 -14.81
N ALA A 245 -1.13 -7.44 -14.22
CA ALA A 245 -0.57 -6.27 -14.90
C ALA A 245 0.97 -6.28 -14.99
N LEU A 246 1.63 -7.30 -14.42
CA LEU A 246 3.09 -7.33 -14.32
C LEU A 246 3.77 -7.35 -15.70
N GLU A 247 3.18 -8.03 -16.68
CA GLU A 247 3.72 -8.14 -18.04
C GLU A 247 3.89 -6.79 -18.75
N TRP A 248 3.09 -5.79 -18.38
CA TRP A 248 3.19 -4.45 -18.97
C TRP A 248 4.30 -3.61 -18.32
N ALA A 249 4.79 -3.99 -17.14
CA ALA A 249 5.73 -3.20 -16.33
C ALA A 249 7.18 -3.69 -16.52
N PRO A 250 7.96 -3.07 -17.44
CA PRO A 250 9.29 -3.56 -17.79
C PRO A 250 10.30 -3.47 -16.64
N VAL A 251 10.22 -2.44 -15.80
CA VAL A 251 11.13 -2.28 -14.65
C VAL A 251 10.80 -3.31 -13.58
N ALA A 252 9.54 -3.43 -13.19
CA ALA A 252 9.07 -4.46 -12.25
C ALA A 252 9.46 -5.88 -12.70
N THR A 253 9.24 -6.21 -13.98
CA THR A 253 9.62 -7.52 -14.56
C THR A 253 11.13 -7.74 -14.53
N ARG A 254 11.93 -6.73 -14.88
CA ARG A 254 13.40 -6.81 -14.81
C ARG A 254 13.90 -7.03 -13.39
N VAL A 255 13.32 -6.33 -12.40
CA VAL A 255 13.66 -6.50 -10.99
C VAL A 255 13.28 -7.90 -10.50
N LEU A 256 12.10 -8.39 -10.84
CA LEU A 256 11.69 -9.76 -10.49
C LEU A 256 12.68 -10.79 -11.06
N ALA A 257 12.99 -10.70 -12.35
CA ALA A 257 13.96 -11.58 -13.00
C ALA A 257 15.36 -11.51 -12.35
N ARG A 258 15.80 -10.31 -11.96
CA ARG A 258 17.06 -10.12 -11.26
C ARG A 258 17.07 -10.80 -9.88
N LEU A 259 16.01 -10.64 -9.10
CA LEU A 259 15.90 -11.24 -7.77
C LEU A 259 15.80 -12.77 -7.85
N LEU A 260 15.06 -13.32 -8.81
CA LEU A 260 14.98 -14.76 -9.05
C LEU A 260 16.32 -15.36 -9.48
N LYS A 261 17.16 -14.61 -10.21
CA LYS A 261 18.51 -15.06 -10.58
C LYS A 261 19.44 -15.20 -9.37
N ASP A 262 19.11 -14.57 -8.25
CA ASP A 262 19.82 -14.72 -6.99
C ASP A 262 19.26 -15.87 -6.14
N CYS A 263 18.27 -16.63 -6.62
CA CYS A 263 17.84 -17.87 -5.98
C CYS A 263 18.80 -19.03 -6.28
N ASP A 264 18.96 -19.94 -5.33
CA ASP A 264 19.61 -21.23 -5.53
C ASP A 264 18.69 -22.26 -6.21
N GLU A 265 19.19 -23.48 -6.39
CA GLU A 265 18.46 -24.59 -7.02
C GLU A 265 17.19 -25.00 -6.25
N SER A 266 17.10 -24.67 -4.97
CA SER A 266 15.91 -24.91 -4.12
C SER A 266 14.96 -23.71 -4.10
N GLY A 267 15.23 -22.66 -4.90
CA GLY A 267 14.42 -21.45 -4.96
C GLY A 267 14.65 -20.49 -3.78
N ILE A 268 15.64 -20.74 -2.92
CA ILE A 268 15.96 -19.88 -1.78
C ILE A 268 16.78 -18.70 -2.28
N TRP A 269 16.36 -17.47 -1.93
CA TRP A 269 17.08 -16.27 -2.34
C TRP A 269 18.42 -16.13 -1.59
N ARG A 270 19.53 -16.29 -2.31
CA ARG A 270 20.91 -16.27 -1.83
C ARG A 270 21.77 -15.30 -2.63
N PRO A 271 21.57 -13.98 -2.50
CA PRO A 271 22.34 -13.00 -3.25
C PRO A 271 23.80 -13.02 -2.77
N LYS A 272 24.71 -12.76 -3.70
CA LYS A 272 26.14 -12.64 -3.36
C LYS A 272 26.34 -11.49 -2.36
N ASN A 273 27.12 -11.73 -1.32
CA ASN A 273 27.51 -10.74 -0.30
C ASN A 273 26.38 -10.18 0.58
N LEU A 274 25.39 -11.01 0.96
CA LEU A 274 24.34 -10.60 1.91
C LEU A 274 24.87 -10.34 3.32
N ARG A 275 25.21 -9.09 3.64
CA ARG A 275 25.73 -8.72 4.97
C ARG A 275 24.66 -8.35 5.99
N SER A 276 23.48 -7.96 5.52
CA SER A 276 22.39 -7.48 6.37
C SER A 276 21.05 -7.65 5.67
N GLN A 277 19.98 -7.71 6.45
CA GLN A 277 18.63 -7.73 5.90
C GLN A 277 18.38 -6.50 4.99
N PRO A 278 17.75 -6.67 3.82
CA PRO A 278 17.40 -5.57 2.93
C PRO A 278 16.62 -4.47 3.66
N LYS A 279 16.95 -3.20 3.36
CA LYS A 279 16.37 -2.04 4.04
C LYS A 279 15.13 -1.54 3.29
N ALA A 280 14.03 -1.32 4.03
CA ALA A 280 12.87 -0.58 3.54
C ALA A 280 13.10 0.93 3.69
N LEU A 281 13.35 1.61 2.56
CA LEU A 281 13.58 3.05 2.53
C LEU A 281 12.24 3.79 2.59
N ASN A 282 11.28 3.36 1.76
CA ASN A 282 9.93 3.87 1.76
C ASN A 282 9.10 3.19 2.85
N LYS A 283 8.45 4.00 3.70
CA LYS A 283 7.68 3.49 4.85
C LYS A 283 6.32 2.90 4.48
N ILE A 284 5.89 3.04 3.22
CA ILE A 284 4.62 2.45 2.76
C ILE A 284 4.58 0.93 2.92
N THR A 285 5.74 0.28 2.87
CA THR A 285 5.90 -1.18 3.02
C THR A 285 6.00 -1.65 4.46
N TYR A 286 5.79 -0.79 5.47
CA TYR A 286 5.81 -1.20 6.89
C TYR A 286 4.96 -2.46 7.17
N HIS A 287 3.75 -2.49 6.62
CA HIS A 287 2.84 -3.62 6.79
C HIS A 287 3.37 -4.90 6.13
N TYR A 288 4.10 -4.75 5.03
CA TYR A 288 4.60 -5.81 4.16
C TYR A 288 5.94 -6.40 4.63
N TYR A 289 6.84 -5.57 5.18
CA TYR A 289 8.23 -5.98 5.41
C TYR A 289 8.89 -5.25 6.59
N PRO A 290 9.79 -5.92 7.33
CA PRO A 290 10.11 -7.36 7.27
C PRO A 290 9.08 -8.17 8.07
N LEU A 291 8.65 -9.35 7.64
CA LEU A 291 7.80 -10.26 8.42
C LEU A 291 8.58 -10.92 9.56
N HIS A 292 9.80 -11.38 9.28
CA HIS A 292 10.71 -11.94 10.26
C HIS A 292 11.72 -10.89 10.74
N LEU A 293 11.75 -10.65 12.06
CA LEU A 293 12.62 -9.63 12.67
C LEU A 293 14.01 -10.14 13.05
N ASP A 294 14.24 -11.45 13.07
CA ASP A 294 15.54 -12.01 13.45
C ASP A 294 16.51 -12.02 12.25
N ALA A 295 17.16 -10.88 12.02
CA ALA A 295 18.18 -10.74 10.98
C ALA A 295 19.59 -11.17 11.43
N LYS A 296 19.72 -11.88 12.56
CA LYS A 296 21.04 -12.26 13.10
C LYS A 296 21.68 -13.38 12.30
N THR A 297 20.89 -14.36 11.85
CA THR A 297 21.35 -15.45 11.00
C THR A 297 21.31 -15.07 9.52
N THR A 298 21.96 -15.86 8.67
CA THR A 298 21.92 -15.68 7.22
C THR A 298 20.51 -15.97 6.71
N GLU A 299 19.91 -17.08 7.15
CA GLU A 299 18.56 -17.52 6.78
C GLU A 299 17.52 -16.46 7.15
N GLY A 300 17.67 -15.83 8.32
CA GLY A 300 16.76 -14.76 8.75
C GLY A 300 16.81 -13.50 7.88
N ARG A 301 17.92 -13.27 7.15
CA ARG A 301 18.05 -12.18 6.17
C ARG A 301 17.48 -12.55 4.80
N GLU A 302 17.37 -13.85 4.51
CA GLU A 302 16.93 -14.41 3.22
C GLU A 302 15.43 -14.71 3.21
N VAL A 303 14.87 -15.13 4.35
CA VAL A 303 13.53 -15.74 4.45
C VAL A 303 12.41 -14.86 3.91
N ASP A 304 12.43 -13.56 4.22
CA ASP A 304 11.35 -12.67 3.81
C ASP A 304 11.33 -12.48 2.29
N ILE A 305 12.49 -12.24 1.66
CA ILE A 305 12.55 -12.09 0.20
C ILE A 305 12.20 -13.42 -0.48
N THR A 306 12.72 -14.54 0.03
CA THR A 306 12.38 -15.88 -0.46
C THR A 306 10.87 -16.12 -0.44
N PHE A 307 10.23 -15.84 0.70
CA PHE A 307 8.77 -15.96 0.85
C PHE A 307 8.01 -15.07 -0.14
N ARG A 308 8.42 -13.81 -0.32
CA ARG A 308 7.76 -12.90 -1.27
C ARG A 308 7.92 -13.35 -2.71
N LEU A 309 9.09 -13.83 -3.10
CA LEU A 309 9.32 -14.38 -4.44
C LEU A 309 8.45 -15.61 -4.70
N ALA A 310 8.36 -16.54 -3.73
CA ALA A 310 7.48 -17.70 -3.83
C ALA A 310 6.00 -17.29 -3.93
N LEU A 311 5.55 -16.31 -3.14
CA LEU A 311 4.18 -15.79 -3.23
C LEU A 311 3.89 -15.17 -4.59
N ILE A 312 4.82 -14.36 -5.13
CA ILE A 312 4.70 -13.77 -6.47
C ILE A 312 4.65 -14.87 -7.54
N ALA A 313 5.53 -15.87 -7.48
CA ALA A 313 5.54 -17.01 -8.39
C ALA A 313 4.20 -17.75 -8.39
N LYS A 314 3.63 -18.02 -7.21
CA LYS A 314 2.31 -18.62 -7.07
C LYS A 314 1.20 -17.77 -7.68
N LEU A 315 1.26 -16.45 -7.50
CA LEU A 315 0.30 -15.50 -8.10
C LEU A 315 0.41 -15.46 -9.63
N LEU A 316 1.60 -15.69 -10.18
CA LEU A 316 1.84 -15.82 -11.62
C LEU A 316 1.49 -17.21 -12.17
N GLY A 317 0.98 -18.11 -11.34
CA GLY A 317 0.57 -19.45 -11.74
C GLY A 317 1.72 -20.47 -11.86
N TRP A 318 2.88 -20.18 -11.27
CA TRP A 318 3.98 -21.15 -11.25
C TRP A 318 3.68 -22.29 -10.27
N GLN A 319 4.09 -23.50 -10.64
CA GLN A 319 4.06 -24.65 -9.73
C GLN A 319 5.24 -24.56 -8.77
N LEU A 320 4.98 -24.76 -7.47
CA LEU A 320 5.98 -24.74 -6.42
C LEU A 320 5.92 -26.08 -5.68
N ASP A 321 7.06 -26.77 -5.63
CA ASP A 321 7.22 -27.98 -4.86
C ASP A 321 7.88 -27.65 -3.51
N TYR A 322 7.23 -28.06 -2.43
CA TYR A 322 7.75 -27.88 -1.07
C TYR A 322 8.40 -29.20 -0.64
N VAL A 323 9.73 -29.20 -0.55
CA VAL A 323 10.53 -30.33 -0.08
C VAL A 323 10.69 -30.28 1.43
#